data_AF-A0A6F8EVZ5-F1
#
_entry.id   AF-A0A6F8EVZ5-F1
#
_cell.length_a   1.000
_cell.length_b   1.000
_cell.length_c   1.000
_cell.angle_alpha   90.00
_cell.angle_beta   90.00
_cell.angle_gamma   90.00
#
_symmetry.space_group_name_H-M   'P 1'
#
loop_
_entity.id
_entity.type
_entity.pdbx_description
1 polymer ?
#
loop_
_entity_poly.entity_id
_entity_poly.type
_entity_poly.pdbx_seq_one_letter_code
_entity_poly.pdbx_strand_id
1 'polypeptide(L)'
;MRFGSKNGVLSFVNLESEKNKSAEDLKRYAEFFKDRTSFERLKYLNAEVINDHGIQSQHMQDFATKIKAYYEQKKQVKRELKDLQREQEFWTKSSQSEVSVPMGWDINHKEVCFEIGEAQNHTLICGRSGSGKSNFLHVLIQNLAFYYAPNEVQLFLLDYKEGVEFNAYADPAILEHARLVSVASSVGFGVSFLSWLDKETKKRGELFKQFNVKDLSDYRKHGEMPRLIVVIDEFQVLFSDSATKEKERVEKYLNTILKKGCSYGVHLILATQTMHGAGINNSLMAQIANRIALPMDAEDSESILSDDVACELVRPEGIFNNNGGHQKDHTKMSIPKAPDDFTPFIKKIHKEFNQKNLAPIEHKIYNGEKALEMPNTLKANEMRLHLGKEVDYEQKDLIVEFESNESHLLVVNQDLNARIALMKLFAQNFKTANKELLFYNAEKRLVRELDELKKHHITPMQSPLGSVLDTAMNPNSVLMIDNLNEAKELHDKIGVEKLRSFLEKATDNE
;
A
#
# COMPACT_ATOMS: atom_id res chain seq x y z
N MET A 1 -37.01 6.30 -37.92
CA MET A 1 -36.32 5.07 -38.40
C MET A 1 -34.82 5.30 -38.32
N ARG A 2 -34.05 4.33 -37.81
CA ARG A 2 -32.59 4.41 -37.66
C ARG A 2 -31.89 4.20 -39.03
N PHE A 3 -30.72 4.83 -39.26
CA PHE A 3 -29.71 4.39 -40.25
C PHE A 3 -28.16 4.52 -39.83
N GLY A 4 -27.41 3.51 -39.28
CA GLY A 4 -25.90 3.25 -39.27
C GLY A 4 -25.48 1.79 -38.83
N SER A 5 -24.59 0.96 -39.46
CA SER A 5 -24.43 -0.52 -39.21
C SER A 5 -23.94 -0.99 -37.85
N LYS A 6 -23.12 -0.21 -37.15
CA LYS A 6 -22.82 -0.48 -35.74
C LYS A 6 -23.99 -0.12 -34.81
N ASN A 7 -25.04 0.51 -35.35
CA ASN A 7 -26.34 0.76 -34.71
C ASN A 7 -27.50 0.12 -35.49
N GLY A 8 -27.22 -0.89 -36.35
CA GLY A 8 -28.20 -1.72 -37.05
C GLY A 8 -28.58 -1.32 -38.47
N VAL A 9 -27.90 -0.37 -39.12
CA VAL A 9 -28.34 0.05 -40.46
C VAL A 9 -27.26 0.64 -41.38
N LEU A 10 -26.82 -0.05 -42.42
CA LEU A 10 -25.95 0.61 -43.40
C LEU A 10 -26.75 1.63 -44.23
N SER A 11 -26.29 2.88 -44.26
CA SER A 11 -26.74 3.86 -45.25
C SER A 11 -25.97 3.62 -46.54
N PHE A 12 -26.64 3.00 -47.51
CA PHE A 12 -26.19 3.00 -48.89
C PHE A 12 -26.93 4.10 -49.64
N VAL A 13 -26.18 5.03 -50.20
CA VAL A 13 -26.72 6.04 -51.12
C VAL A 13 -26.68 5.41 -52.51
N ASN A 14 -27.85 5.11 -53.06
CA ASN A 14 -27.96 4.72 -54.46
C ASN A 14 -28.00 6.01 -55.29
N LEU A 15 -26.97 6.24 -56.10
CA LEU A 15 -26.93 7.37 -57.04
C LEU A 15 -27.70 6.97 -58.30
N GLU A 16 -28.78 7.68 -58.63
CA GLU A 16 -29.54 7.45 -59.87
C GLU A 16 -28.67 7.62 -61.14
N SER A 17 -27.56 8.35 -61.05
CA SER A 17 -26.59 8.56 -62.12
C SER A 17 -25.68 7.35 -62.42
N GLU A 18 -25.72 6.31 -61.60
CA GLU A 18 -24.77 5.17 -61.64
C GLU A 18 -25.45 3.83 -62.00
N LYS A 19 -26.64 3.85 -62.61
CA LYS A 19 -27.38 2.63 -63.00
C LYS A 19 -26.63 1.65 -63.94
N ASN A 20 -25.49 2.04 -64.50
CA ASN A 20 -24.76 1.30 -65.53
C ASN A 20 -23.32 0.88 -65.17
N LYS A 21 -22.88 0.94 -63.90
CA LYS A 21 -21.53 0.50 -63.52
C LYS A 21 -21.49 -0.93 -62.95
N SER A 22 -20.36 -1.61 -63.17
CA SER A 22 -20.16 -3.01 -62.80
C SER A 22 -19.96 -3.19 -61.29
N ALA A 23 -20.28 -4.37 -60.76
CA ALA A 23 -20.11 -4.68 -59.34
C ALA A 23 -18.62 -4.64 -58.89
N GLU A 24 -17.67 -4.86 -59.80
CA GLU A 24 -16.23 -4.68 -59.53
C GLU A 24 -15.86 -3.22 -59.24
N ASP A 25 -16.47 -2.25 -59.92
CA ASP A 25 -16.15 -0.82 -59.75
C ASP A 25 -16.60 -0.30 -58.39
N LEU A 26 -17.76 -0.76 -57.90
CA LEU A 26 -18.28 -0.41 -56.58
C LEU A 26 -17.43 -1.00 -55.44
N LYS A 27 -16.79 -2.16 -55.68
CA LYS A 27 -15.89 -2.81 -54.70
C LYS A 27 -14.63 -1.98 -54.40
N ARG A 28 -14.07 -1.30 -55.40
CA ARG A 28 -12.89 -0.43 -55.23
C ARG A 28 -13.14 0.74 -54.28
N TYR A 29 -14.34 1.31 -54.30
CA TYR A 29 -14.73 2.38 -53.35
C TYR A 29 -14.86 1.87 -51.92
N ALA A 30 -15.36 0.65 -51.72
CA ALA A 30 -15.49 0.05 -50.40
C ALA A 30 -14.14 -0.40 -49.81
N GLU A 31 -13.18 -0.80 -50.65
CA GLU A 31 -11.82 -1.16 -50.21
C GLU A 31 -11.06 0.03 -49.59
N PHE A 32 -11.35 1.25 -50.03
CA PHE A 32 -10.79 2.48 -49.47
C PHE A 32 -11.13 2.69 -47.97
N PHE A 33 -12.28 2.16 -47.52
CA PHE A 33 -12.78 2.27 -46.14
C PHE A 33 -12.61 0.99 -45.31
N LYS A 34 -11.84 0.01 -45.82
CA LYS A 34 -11.72 -1.31 -45.20
C LYS A 34 -10.85 -1.30 -43.93
N ASP A 35 -9.96 -0.32 -43.80
CA ASP A 35 -9.10 -0.15 -42.63
C ASP A 35 -9.63 0.94 -41.68
N ARG A 36 -9.99 0.57 -40.45
CA ARG A 36 -10.97 1.27 -39.60
C ARG A 36 -10.40 1.99 -38.37
N THR A 37 -9.08 2.16 -38.27
CA THR A 37 -8.42 2.55 -37.00
C THR A 37 -7.68 3.88 -36.99
N SER A 38 -7.51 4.60 -38.11
CA SER A 38 -6.73 5.86 -38.14
C SER A 38 -7.61 7.13 -38.22
N PHE A 39 -7.58 7.95 -37.17
CA PHE A 39 -8.22 9.28 -37.10
C PHE A 39 -7.61 10.32 -38.07
N GLU A 40 -6.40 10.07 -38.57
CA GLU A 40 -5.73 10.86 -39.61
C GLU A 40 -6.50 10.92 -40.94
N ARG A 41 -7.57 10.14 -41.17
CA ARG A 41 -8.28 10.16 -42.46
C ARG A 41 -9.44 11.16 -42.52
N LEU A 42 -9.77 11.81 -41.40
CA LEU A 42 -10.77 12.89 -41.34
C LEU A 42 -10.30 14.19 -42.02
N LYS A 43 -8.98 14.40 -42.18
CA LYS A 43 -8.41 15.57 -42.90
C LYS A 43 -8.65 15.55 -44.42
N TYR A 44 -9.07 14.42 -44.99
CA TYR A 44 -9.43 14.29 -46.41
C TYR A 44 -10.95 14.22 -46.63
N LEU A 45 -11.74 14.37 -45.56
CA LEU A 45 -13.19 14.38 -45.64
C LEU A 45 -13.63 15.77 -46.13
N ASN A 46 -13.53 15.98 -47.43
CA ASN A 46 -14.05 17.19 -48.06
C ASN A 46 -15.57 17.00 -48.25
N ALA A 47 -16.35 17.61 -47.38
CA ALA A 47 -17.81 17.61 -47.49
C ALA A 47 -18.21 18.67 -48.52
N GLU A 48 -18.46 18.26 -49.75
CA GLU A 48 -19.08 19.12 -50.75
C GLU A 48 -20.59 18.84 -50.77
N VAL A 49 -21.39 19.90 -50.57
CA VAL A 49 -22.85 19.81 -50.56
C VAL A 49 -23.34 19.74 -52.01
N ILE A 50 -23.58 18.52 -52.49
CA ILE A 50 -24.15 18.30 -53.82
C ILE A 50 -25.67 18.22 -53.66
N ASN A 51 -26.34 19.25 -54.17
CA ASN A 51 -27.78 19.50 -54.27
C ASN A 51 -28.47 20.13 -53.06
N ASP A 52 -28.67 21.44 -53.22
CA ASP A 52 -29.35 22.39 -52.35
C ASP A 52 -30.89 22.33 -52.45
N HIS A 53 -31.47 21.14 -52.28
CA HIS A 53 -32.92 21.02 -52.09
C HIS A 53 -33.23 20.19 -50.84
N GLY A 54 -33.29 20.88 -49.70
CA GLY A 54 -34.22 20.49 -48.63
C GLY A 54 -33.65 19.96 -47.34
N ILE A 55 -32.37 20.20 -47.00
CA ILE A 55 -31.91 20.06 -45.61
C ILE A 55 -31.30 21.38 -45.19
N GLN A 56 -32.10 22.22 -44.52
CA GLN A 56 -31.60 23.44 -43.91
C GLN A 56 -30.42 23.07 -42.98
N SER A 57 -29.26 23.70 -43.18
CA SER A 57 -28.04 23.53 -42.37
C SER A 57 -28.33 23.53 -40.86
N GLN A 58 -29.32 24.33 -40.45
CA GLN A 58 -29.83 24.39 -39.09
C GLN A 58 -30.36 23.04 -38.57
N HIS A 59 -31.10 22.26 -39.37
CA HIS A 59 -31.61 20.95 -38.92
C HIS A 59 -30.50 19.93 -38.67
N MET A 60 -29.42 19.98 -39.44
CA MET A 60 -28.29 19.06 -39.23
C MET A 60 -27.43 19.50 -38.05
N GLN A 61 -27.26 20.82 -37.85
CA GLN A 61 -26.67 21.38 -36.64
C GLN A 61 -27.53 21.09 -35.40
N ASP A 62 -28.85 21.22 -35.49
CA ASP A 62 -29.78 20.91 -34.40
C ASP A 62 -29.80 19.42 -34.09
N PHE A 63 -29.69 18.56 -35.10
CA PHE A 63 -29.58 17.10 -34.91
C PHE A 63 -28.24 16.73 -34.26
N ALA A 64 -27.13 17.27 -34.75
CA ALA A 64 -25.81 17.10 -34.13
C ALA A 64 -25.78 17.65 -32.70
N THR A 65 -26.42 18.79 -32.46
CA THR A 65 -26.56 19.41 -31.13
C THR A 65 -27.44 18.56 -30.23
N LYS A 66 -28.53 17.98 -30.72
CA LYS A 66 -29.38 17.05 -29.94
C LYS A 66 -28.66 15.75 -29.63
N ILE A 67 -27.87 15.20 -30.56
CA ILE A 67 -27.02 14.03 -30.31
C ILE A 67 -25.95 14.39 -29.27
N LYS A 68 -25.27 15.53 -29.44
CA LYS A 68 -24.26 16.02 -28.50
C LYS A 68 -24.86 16.24 -27.11
N ALA A 69 -26.01 16.90 -27.01
CA ALA A 69 -26.74 17.13 -25.76
C ALA A 69 -27.24 15.82 -25.13
N TYR A 70 -27.72 14.86 -25.92
CA TYR A 70 -28.11 13.51 -25.45
C TYR A 70 -26.91 12.76 -24.87
N TYR A 71 -25.75 12.80 -25.54
CA TYR A 71 -24.52 12.19 -25.04
C TYR A 71 -23.86 13.00 -23.90
N GLU A 72 -24.05 14.32 -23.82
CA GLU A 72 -23.65 15.17 -22.69
C GLU A 72 -24.51 14.91 -21.46
N GLN A 73 -25.83 14.78 -21.61
CA GLN A 73 -26.73 14.31 -20.54
C GLN A 73 -26.40 12.88 -20.10
N LYS A 74 -25.99 12.00 -21.02
CA LYS A 74 -25.50 10.66 -20.64
C LYS A 74 -24.10 10.67 -20.03
N LYS A 75 -23.21 11.59 -20.41
CA LYS A 75 -21.95 11.89 -19.69
C LYS A 75 -22.22 12.37 -18.26
N GLN A 76 -23.37 12.99 -18.02
CA GLN A 76 -23.83 13.40 -16.68
C GLN A 76 -24.47 12.27 -15.86
N VAL A 77 -24.70 11.06 -16.41
CA VAL A 77 -25.02 9.91 -15.57
C VAL A 77 -23.76 9.56 -14.79
N LYS A 78 -23.61 10.20 -13.64
CA LYS A 78 -22.62 9.85 -12.63
C LYS A 78 -22.92 8.42 -12.23
N ARG A 79 -22.16 7.48 -12.79
CA ARG A 79 -22.18 6.09 -12.32
C ARG A 79 -21.52 6.06 -10.95
N GLU A 80 -22.23 5.53 -9.99
CA GLU A 80 -21.79 5.41 -8.61
C GLU A 80 -21.37 3.96 -8.35
N LEU A 81 -20.56 3.78 -7.30
CA LEU A 81 -20.07 2.45 -6.93
C LEU A 81 -21.21 1.44 -6.71
N LYS A 82 -22.35 1.88 -6.15
CA LYS A 82 -23.53 1.03 -5.92
C LYS A 82 -24.09 0.40 -7.21
N ASP A 83 -23.86 1.02 -8.36
CA ASP A 83 -24.31 0.50 -9.66
C ASP A 83 -23.51 -0.76 -10.07
N LEU A 84 -22.36 -1.00 -9.44
CA LEU A 84 -21.57 -2.23 -9.55
C LEU A 84 -21.84 -3.23 -8.42
N GLN A 85 -22.70 -2.91 -7.45
CA GLN A 85 -22.92 -3.72 -6.26
C GLN A 85 -24.31 -4.33 -6.27
N ARG A 86 -24.37 -5.64 -6.48
CA ARG A 86 -25.62 -6.41 -6.54
C ARG A 86 -25.91 -7.04 -5.19
N GLU A 87 -26.95 -6.58 -4.49
CA GLU A 87 -27.28 -7.05 -3.13
C GLU A 87 -27.43 -8.58 -3.03
N GLN A 88 -27.94 -9.25 -4.06
CA GLN A 88 -28.04 -10.71 -4.11
C GLN A 88 -26.68 -11.43 -4.16
N GLU A 89 -25.61 -10.72 -4.52
CA GLU A 89 -24.25 -11.25 -4.58
C GLU A 89 -23.41 -10.85 -3.34
N PHE A 90 -23.98 -10.09 -2.39
CA PHE A 90 -23.30 -9.65 -1.18
C PHE A 90 -22.78 -10.85 -0.36
N TRP A 91 -21.45 -10.93 -0.20
CA TRP A 91 -20.74 -12.04 0.47
C TRP A 91 -21.15 -13.44 0.00
N THR A 92 -21.39 -13.59 -1.29
CA THR A 92 -21.70 -14.89 -1.92
C THR A 92 -20.51 -15.50 -2.64
N LYS A 93 -19.49 -14.69 -2.98
CA LYS A 93 -18.34 -15.17 -3.74
C LYS A 93 -17.33 -15.86 -2.83
N SER A 94 -16.70 -16.91 -3.37
CA SER A 94 -15.59 -17.61 -2.74
C SER A 94 -14.28 -17.16 -3.37
N SER A 95 -13.30 -16.84 -2.53
CA SER A 95 -11.93 -16.53 -2.94
C SER A 95 -11.07 -17.80 -3.13
N GLN A 96 -11.67 -18.99 -3.29
CA GLN A 96 -10.91 -20.24 -3.29
C GLN A 96 -9.91 -20.30 -4.45
N SER A 97 -10.37 -20.10 -5.68
CA SER A 97 -9.52 -20.12 -6.88
C SER A 97 -9.12 -18.73 -7.34
N GLU A 98 -10.03 -17.77 -7.28
CA GLU A 98 -9.83 -16.41 -7.77
C GLU A 98 -10.58 -15.38 -6.92
N VAL A 99 -10.23 -14.11 -7.11
CA VAL A 99 -11.01 -12.96 -6.68
C VAL A 99 -11.31 -12.12 -7.91
N SER A 100 -12.59 -12.05 -8.28
CA SER A 100 -13.11 -11.22 -9.37
C SER A 100 -14.15 -10.23 -8.84
N VAL A 101 -13.89 -8.93 -9.00
CA VAL A 101 -14.83 -7.85 -8.66
C VAL A 101 -14.94 -6.83 -9.79
N PRO A 102 -16.14 -6.32 -10.10
CA PRO A 102 -16.28 -5.27 -11.09
C PRO A 102 -15.61 -3.97 -10.59
N MET A 103 -14.99 -3.22 -11.50
CA MET A 103 -14.32 -1.94 -11.17
C MET A 103 -14.72 -0.79 -12.10
N GLY A 104 -15.46 -1.09 -13.17
CA GLY A 104 -15.91 -0.09 -14.14
C GLY A 104 -16.63 -0.74 -15.31
N TRP A 105 -16.84 0.05 -16.36
CA TRP A 105 -17.45 -0.44 -17.59
C TRP A 105 -16.66 -0.02 -18.82
N ASP A 106 -16.51 -0.93 -19.77
CA ASP A 106 -15.87 -0.68 -21.05
C ASP A 106 -16.69 0.27 -21.94
N ILE A 107 -16.14 0.59 -23.12
CA ILE A 107 -16.81 1.43 -24.12
C ILE A 107 -18.14 0.87 -24.64
N ASN A 108 -18.41 -0.42 -24.42
CA ASN A 108 -19.66 -1.11 -24.78
C ASN A 108 -20.61 -1.25 -23.58
N HIS A 109 -20.29 -0.63 -22.44
CA HIS A 109 -21.01 -0.73 -21.18
C HIS A 109 -21.02 -2.14 -20.54
N LYS A 110 -20.08 -3.00 -20.91
CA LYS A 110 -19.82 -4.26 -20.23
C LYS A 110 -18.95 -4.02 -19.01
N GLU A 111 -19.24 -4.69 -17.90
CA GLU A 111 -18.41 -4.61 -16.70
C GLU A 111 -16.99 -5.10 -16.99
N VAL A 112 -16.01 -4.34 -16.49
CA VAL A 112 -14.60 -4.73 -16.45
C VAL A 112 -14.30 -5.14 -15.02
N CYS A 113 -13.77 -6.35 -14.85
CA CYS A 113 -13.46 -6.92 -13.55
C CYS A 113 -11.97 -6.82 -13.24
N PHE A 114 -11.67 -6.50 -11.99
CA PHE A 114 -10.38 -6.76 -11.38
C PHE A 114 -10.31 -8.25 -11.02
N GLU A 115 -9.26 -8.94 -11.45
CA GLU A 115 -9.11 -10.39 -11.30
C GLU A 115 -7.71 -10.75 -10.78
N ILE A 116 -7.65 -11.59 -9.74
CA ILE A 116 -6.42 -12.16 -9.19
C ILE A 116 -6.64 -13.62 -8.77
N GLY A 117 -5.59 -14.44 -8.79
CA GLY A 117 -5.57 -15.77 -8.15
C GLY A 117 -5.35 -16.95 -9.09
N GLU A 118 -5.78 -16.86 -10.36
CA GLU A 118 -5.52 -17.89 -11.36
C GLU A 118 -4.26 -17.60 -12.18
N ALA A 119 -4.37 -16.74 -13.19
CA ALA A 119 -3.26 -16.39 -14.08
C ALA A 119 -2.57 -15.08 -13.68
N GLN A 120 -3.31 -14.14 -13.10
CA GLN A 120 -2.82 -12.83 -12.70
C GLN A 120 -2.73 -12.72 -11.18
N ASN A 121 -1.62 -12.20 -10.69
CA ASN A 121 -1.22 -12.39 -9.29
C ASN A 121 -1.07 -11.10 -8.52
N HIS A 122 -0.62 -10.05 -9.21
CA HIS A 122 -0.27 -8.76 -8.64
C HIS A 122 -0.68 -7.67 -9.63
N THR A 123 -0.89 -6.48 -9.11
CA THR A 123 -1.41 -5.34 -9.85
C THR A 123 -0.55 -4.11 -9.63
N LEU A 124 -0.19 -3.43 -10.71
CA LEU A 124 0.42 -2.10 -10.70
C LEU A 124 -0.64 -1.07 -11.11
N ILE A 125 -0.79 -0.02 -10.32
CA ILE A 125 -1.67 1.11 -10.60
C ILE A 125 -0.82 2.36 -10.72
N CYS A 126 -1.03 3.14 -11.77
CA CYS A 126 -0.40 4.45 -11.89
C CYS A 126 -1.39 5.49 -12.38
N GLY A 127 -1.16 6.72 -11.96
CA GLY A 127 -1.87 7.88 -12.45
C GLY A 127 -1.44 9.13 -11.71
N ARG A 128 -1.17 10.20 -12.46
CA ARG A 128 -0.70 11.48 -11.91
C ARG A 128 -1.61 12.02 -10.80
N SER A 129 -1.12 12.98 -10.02
CA SER A 129 -1.97 13.68 -9.05
C SER A 129 -3.22 14.23 -9.75
N GLY A 130 -4.40 14.00 -9.17
CA GLY A 130 -5.64 14.39 -9.85
C GLY A 130 -6.04 13.47 -11.02
N SER A 131 -5.54 12.23 -11.11
CA SER A 131 -5.96 11.22 -12.11
C SER A 131 -7.22 10.47 -11.72
N GLY A 132 -7.42 10.22 -10.42
CA GLY A 132 -8.55 9.43 -9.90
C GLY A 132 -8.12 8.18 -9.12
N LYS A 133 -6.80 8.00 -8.93
CA LYS A 133 -6.19 6.88 -8.20
C LYS A 133 -6.86 6.58 -6.86
N SER A 134 -6.99 7.56 -5.98
CA SER A 134 -7.67 7.41 -4.68
C SER A 134 -9.10 6.85 -4.84
N ASN A 135 -9.91 7.48 -5.69
CA ASN A 135 -11.27 7.02 -5.97
C ASN A 135 -11.29 5.57 -6.50
N PHE A 136 -10.37 5.22 -7.41
CA PHE A 136 -10.24 3.87 -7.93
C PHE A 136 -9.89 2.86 -6.83
N LEU A 137 -8.93 3.18 -5.95
CA LEU A 137 -8.59 2.33 -4.80
C LEU A 137 -9.80 2.11 -3.88
N HIS A 138 -10.61 3.15 -3.62
CA HIS A 138 -11.83 3.02 -2.84
C HIS A 138 -12.90 2.15 -3.52
N VAL A 139 -13.11 2.31 -4.84
CA VAL A 139 -14.00 1.46 -5.64
C VAL A 139 -13.58 -0.01 -5.49
N LEU A 140 -12.28 -0.27 -5.63
CA LEU A 140 -11.74 -1.63 -5.54
C LEU A 140 -11.90 -2.21 -4.13
N ILE A 141 -11.47 -1.49 -3.09
CA ILE A 141 -11.54 -1.94 -1.69
C ILE A 141 -12.99 -2.23 -1.28
N GLN A 142 -13.92 -1.33 -1.58
CA GLN A 142 -15.32 -1.54 -1.22
C GLN A 142 -15.96 -2.69 -2.00
N ASN A 143 -15.64 -2.87 -3.30
CA ASN A 143 -16.18 -4.01 -4.04
C ASN A 143 -15.58 -5.34 -3.55
N LEU A 144 -14.29 -5.38 -3.19
CA LEU A 144 -13.70 -6.54 -2.51
C LEU A 144 -14.47 -6.87 -1.22
N ALA A 145 -14.71 -5.86 -0.38
CA ALA A 145 -15.43 -6.01 0.88
C ALA A 145 -16.93 -6.32 0.71
N PHE A 146 -17.56 -5.91 -0.40
CA PHE A 146 -18.96 -6.18 -0.70
C PHE A 146 -19.18 -7.62 -1.19
N TYR A 147 -18.30 -8.11 -2.06
CA TYR A 147 -18.48 -9.41 -2.73
C TYR A 147 -17.95 -10.59 -1.91
N TYR A 148 -16.91 -10.39 -1.10
CA TYR A 148 -16.26 -11.43 -0.31
C TYR A 148 -16.40 -11.13 1.18
N ALA A 149 -16.67 -12.15 2.00
CA ALA A 149 -16.69 -12.00 3.45
C ALA A 149 -15.25 -11.86 4.02
N PRO A 150 -15.07 -11.34 5.25
CA PRO A 150 -13.74 -11.16 5.85
C PRO A 150 -12.92 -12.45 6.06
N ASN A 151 -13.57 -13.62 6.12
CA ASN A 151 -12.92 -14.93 6.14
C ASN A 151 -12.50 -15.43 4.73
N GLU A 152 -12.94 -14.77 3.67
CA GLU A 152 -12.53 -15.01 2.28
C GLU A 152 -11.40 -14.07 1.86
N VAL A 153 -11.47 -12.78 2.23
CA VAL A 153 -10.49 -11.74 1.86
C VAL A 153 -10.13 -10.89 3.06
N GLN A 154 -8.82 -10.73 3.30
CA GLN A 154 -8.26 -9.80 4.28
C GLN A 154 -7.41 -8.74 3.57
N LEU A 155 -7.58 -7.49 3.99
CA LEU A 155 -6.94 -6.32 3.42
C LEU A 155 -5.84 -5.78 4.33
N PHE A 156 -4.72 -5.42 3.72
CA PHE A 156 -3.65 -4.64 4.35
C PHE A 156 -3.51 -3.36 3.55
N LEU A 157 -3.77 -2.22 4.18
CA LEU A 157 -3.83 -0.92 3.54
C LEU A 157 -2.66 -0.07 4.05
N LEU A 158 -1.67 0.18 3.21
CA LEU A 158 -0.49 0.98 3.54
C LEU A 158 -0.49 2.26 2.71
N ASP A 159 -0.51 3.40 3.38
CA ASP A 159 -0.43 4.73 2.79
C ASP A 159 0.93 5.36 3.14
N TYR A 160 1.73 5.67 2.12
CA TYR A 160 3.03 6.37 2.24
C TYR A 160 2.93 7.87 1.96
N LYS A 161 1.77 8.35 1.55
CA LYS A 161 1.54 9.77 1.34
C LYS A 161 1.37 10.47 2.68
N GLU A 162 1.57 11.80 2.73
CA GLU A 162 1.08 12.68 3.80
C GLU A 162 -0.47 12.73 3.86
N GLY A 163 -1.14 11.71 3.33
CA GLY A 163 -2.58 11.56 3.25
C GLY A 163 -3.08 10.60 4.31
N VAL A 164 -4.36 10.76 4.62
CA VAL A 164 -5.15 9.87 5.47
C VAL A 164 -6.11 9.04 4.61
N GLU A 165 -5.73 8.68 3.38
CA GLU A 165 -6.67 8.13 2.38
C GLU A 165 -7.35 6.86 2.92
N PHE A 166 -6.56 5.94 3.47
CA PHE A 166 -7.08 4.73 4.08
C PHE A 166 -7.59 4.91 5.52
N ASN A 167 -7.45 6.11 6.12
CA ASN A 167 -8.00 6.38 7.46
C ASN A 167 -9.53 6.27 7.47
N ALA A 168 -10.18 6.45 6.31
CA ALA A 168 -11.61 6.18 6.13
C ALA A 168 -12.03 4.75 6.52
N TYR A 169 -11.08 3.80 6.61
CA TYR A 169 -11.31 2.41 7.02
C TYR A 169 -10.82 2.10 8.44
N ALA A 170 -10.38 3.12 9.19
CA ALA A 170 -9.90 3.01 10.57
C ALA A 170 -10.67 3.91 11.55
N ASP A 171 -11.17 5.07 11.10
CA ASP A 171 -11.84 6.09 11.92
C ASP A 171 -13.05 6.67 11.13
N PRO A 172 -14.28 6.74 11.68
CA PRO A 172 -14.71 6.42 13.04
C PRO A 172 -14.97 4.94 13.33
N ALA A 173 -14.92 4.08 12.32
CA ALA A 173 -15.15 2.66 12.49
C ALA A 173 -14.20 1.88 11.58
N ILE A 174 -13.68 0.78 12.11
CA ILE A 174 -12.81 -0.10 11.35
C ILE A 174 -13.60 -0.95 10.35
N LEU A 175 -13.07 -1.12 9.15
CA LEU A 175 -13.58 -2.09 8.19
C LEU A 175 -13.17 -3.51 8.62
N GLU A 176 -14.12 -4.44 8.74
CA GLU A 176 -13.86 -5.82 9.19
C GLU A 176 -12.85 -6.59 8.33
N HIS A 177 -12.75 -6.24 7.04
CA HIS A 177 -11.74 -6.82 6.16
C HIS A 177 -10.34 -6.27 6.40
N ALA A 178 -10.21 -5.06 6.96
CA ALA A 178 -8.95 -4.36 7.12
C ALA A 178 -8.20 -4.87 8.34
N ARG A 179 -7.28 -5.82 8.12
CA ARG A 179 -6.39 -6.37 9.15
C ARG A 179 -5.28 -5.39 9.52
N LEU A 180 -4.85 -4.56 8.57
CA LEU A 180 -3.92 -3.47 8.77
C LEU A 180 -4.42 -2.22 8.06
N VAL A 181 -4.43 -1.10 8.78
CA VAL A 181 -4.46 0.23 8.19
C VAL A 181 -3.25 1.00 8.70
N SER A 182 -2.34 1.36 7.79
CA SER A 182 -1.12 2.08 8.07
C SER A 182 -1.18 3.43 7.37
N VAL A 183 -1.20 4.50 8.16
CA VAL A 183 -1.28 5.89 7.72
C VAL A 183 0.06 6.58 7.98
N ALA A 184 0.50 7.45 7.06
CA ALA A 184 1.80 8.11 7.13
C ALA A 184 2.95 7.11 7.39
N SER A 185 2.99 6.04 6.60
CA SER A 185 3.88 4.90 6.82
C SER A 185 5.35 5.29 6.65
N SER A 186 6.22 4.84 7.55
CA SER A 186 7.67 5.00 7.39
C SER A 186 8.26 3.88 6.52
N VAL A 187 9.39 4.14 5.86
CA VAL A 187 10.10 3.11 5.08
C VAL A 187 10.45 1.91 5.96
N GLY A 188 10.95 2.16 7.18
CA GLY A 188 11.28 1.10 8.14
C GLY A 188 10.10 0.20 8.51
N PHE A 189 8.91 0.79 8.73
CA PHE A 189 7.68 0.01 8.95
C PHE A 189 7.31 -0.80 7.70
N GLY A 190 7.50 -0.24 6.51
CA GLY A 190 7.30 -0.95 5.25
C GLY A 190 8.16 -2.18 5.10
N VAL A 191 9.47 -2.04 5.35
CA VAL A 191 10.42 -3.14 5.27
C VAL A 191 10.08 -4.23 6.29
N SER A 192 9.73 -3.85 7.51
CA SER A 192 9.35 -4.80 8.56
C SER A 192 8.02 -5.52 8.23
N PHE A 193 7.05 -4.82 7.66
CA PHE A 193 5.80 -5.42 7.16
C PHE A 193 6.05 -6.40 6.00
N LEU A 194 6.86 -6.03 5.01
CA LEU A 194 7.21 -6.93 3.90
C LEU A 194 7.96 -8.18 4.38
N SER A 195 8.83 -8.03 5.39
CA SER A 195 9.49 -9.15 6.08
C SER A 195 8.48 -10.06 6.77
N TRP A 196 7.49 -9.50 7.48
CA TRP A 196 6.41 -10.27 8.09
C TRP A 196 5.57 -11.00 7.03
N LEU A 197 5.23 -10.34 5.92
CA LEU A 197 4.43 -10.92 4.85
C LEU A 197 5.16 -12.09 4.16
N ASP A 198 6.48 -12.00 3.96
CA ASP A 198 7.31 -13.11 3.49
C ASP A 198 7.31 -14.29 4.48
N LYS A 199 7.38 -14.02 5.80
CA LYS A 199 7.28 -15.06 6.84
C LYS A 199 5.89 -15.72 6.84
N GLU A 200 4.81 -14.95 6.73
CA GLU A 200 3.44 -15.47 6.64
C GLU A 200 3.27 -16.33 5.37
N THR A 201 3.83 -15.90 4.25
CA THR A 201 3.84 -16.67 3.00
C THR A 201 4.54 -18.03 3.18
N LYS A 202 5.69 -18.06 3.87
CA LYS A 202 6.42 -19.29 4.18
C LYS A 202 5.63 -20.21 5.11
N LYS A 203 5.02 -19.64 6.16
CA LYS A 203 4.18 -20.38 7.12
C LYS A 203 3.01 -21.06 6.42
N ARG A 204 2.33 -20.36 5.51
CA ARG A 204 1.27 -20.95 4.67
C ARG A 204 1.81 -22.09 3.82
N GLY A 205 2.98 -21.93 3.20
CA GLY A 205 3.61 -23.00 2.43
C GLY A 205 4.02 -24.23 3.24
N GLU A 206 4.48 -24.05 4.48
CA GLU A 206 4.73 -25.17 5.40
C GLU A 206 3.45 -25.90 5.78
N LEU A 207 2.37 -25.16 6.03
CA LEU A 207 1.06 -25.74 6.29
C LEU A 207 0.55 -26.53 5.09
N PHE A 208 0.68 -26.00 3.87
CA PHE A 208 0.24 -26.69 2.65
C PHE A 208 1.00 -28.00 2.43
N LYS A 209 2.30 -28.03 2.75
CA LYS A 209 3.09 -29.27 2.73
C LYS A 209 2.58 -30.31 3.73
N GLN A 210 2.15 -29.90 4.92
CA GLN A 210 1.58 -30.83 5.91
C GLN A 210 0.30 -31.51 5.41
N PHE A 211 -0.48 -30.83 4.58
CA PHE A 211 -1.68 -31.36 3.92
C PHE A 211 -1.40 -31.97 2.53
N ASN A 212 -0.14 -32.02 2.09
CA ASN A 212 0.27 -32.50 0.76
C ASN A 212 -0.44 -31.80 -0.41
N VAL A 213 -0.66 -30.49 -0.27
CA VAL A 213 -1.28 -29.62 -1.30
C VAL A 213 -0.28 -28.57 -1.80
N LYS A 214 -0.49 -28.08 -3.02
CA LYS A 214 0.45 -27.19 -3.71
C LYS A 214 0.14 -25.70 -3.57
N ASP A 215 -1.12 -25.34 -3.34
CA ASP A 215 -1.59 -23.95 -3.34
C ASP A 215 -2.80 -23.75 -2.43
N LEU A 216 -3.22 -22.47 -2.31
CA LEU A 216 -4.35 -22.08 -1.48
C LEU A 216 -5.66 -22.75 -1.92
N SER A 217 -5.91 -22.88 -3.22
CA SER A 217 -7.17 -23.44 -3.73
C SER A 217 -7.33 -24.90 -3.29
N ASP A 218 -6.25 -25.67 -3.34
CA ASP A 218 -6.21 -27.05 -2.84
C ASP A 218 -6.25 -27.12 -1.31
N TYR A 219 -5.54 -26.23 -0.60
CA TYR A 219 -5.60 -26.17 0.87
C TYR A 219 -7.01 -25.88 1.38
N ARG A 220 -7.75 -24.98 0.71
CA ARG A 220 -9.11 -24.59 1.11
C ARG A 220 -10.16 -25.71 1.03
N LYS A 221 -9.81 -26.86 0.45
CA LYS A 221 -10.62 -28.09 0.54
C LYS A 221 -10.54 -28.77 1.92
N HIS A 222 -9.56 -28.38 2.73
CA HIS A 222 -9.24 -29.00 4.03
C HIS A 222 -9.44 -28.05 5.21
N GLY A 223 -9.30 -26.73 5.01
CA GLY A 223 -9.48 -25.73 6.07
C GLY A 223 -9.70 -24.32 5.54
N GLU A 224 -10.16 -23.43 6.41
CA GLU A 224 -10.37 -22.02 6.02
C GLU A 224 -9.05 -21.25 6.00
N MET A 225 -8.87 -20.43 4.96
CA MET A 225 -7.75 -19.48 4.87
C MET A 225 -8.10 -18.35 3.89
N PRO A 226 -8.16 -17.09 4.34
CA PRO A 226 -8.45 -15.96 3.46
C PRO A 226 -7.26 -15.66 2.53
N ARG A 227 -7.57 -15.07 1.38
CA ARG A 227 -6.58 -14.38 0.55
C ARG A 227 -6.18 -13.07 1.21
N LEU A 228 -4.88 -12.79 1.21
CA LEU A 228 -4.33 -11.54 1.69
C LEU A 228 -4.12 -10.61 0.50
N ILE A 229 -4.82 -9.47 0.48
CA ILE A 229 -4.66 -8.44 -0.54
C ILE A 229 -4.01 -7.23 0.12
N VAL A 230 -2.80 -6.92 -0.33
CA VAL A 230 -1.98 -5.85 0.21
C VAL A 230 -2.00 -4.68 -0.76
N VAL A 231 -2.59 -3.58 -0.35
CA VAL A 231 -2.65 -2.33 -1.11
C VAL A 231 -1.59 -1.39 -0.55
N ILE A 232 -0.62 -1.03 -1.37
CA ILE A 232 0.44 -0.07 -1.02
C ILE A 232 0.26 1.15 -1.91
N ASP A 233 -0.20 2.26 -1.34
CA ASP A 233 -0.27 3.53 -2.04
C ASP A 233 1.03 4.32 -1.90
N GLU A 234 1.47 4.90 -3.01
CA GLU A 234 2.80 5.51 -3.18
C GLU A 234 3.95 4.54 -2.84
N PHE A 235 3.90 3.32 -3.39
CA PHE A 235 4.87 2.26 -3.08
C PHE A 235 6.33 2.64 -3.38
N GLN A 236 6.57 3.60 -4.27
CA GLN A 236 7.90 4.09 -4.61
C GLN A 236 8.65 4.69 -3.40
N VAL A 237 7.94 5.17 -2.38
CA VAL A 237 8.54 5.67 -1.14
C VAL A 237 9.34 4.57 -0.43
N LEU A 238 8.96 3.31 -0.58
CA LEU A 238 9.76 2.18 -0.06
C LEU A 238 11.17 2.11 -0.67
N PHE A 239 11.38 2.73 -1.83
CA PHE A 239 12.65 2.75 -2.55
C PHE A 239 13.39 4.10 -2.44
N SER A 240 12.83 5.09 -1.74
CA SER A 240 13.40 6.45 -1.69
C SER A 240 14.56 6.60 -0.70
N ASP A 241 14.68 5.70 0.28
CA ASP A 241 15.78 5.77 1.25
C ASP A 241 17.11 5.37 0.59
N SER A 242 18.09 6.27 0.64
CA SER A 242 19.39 6.14 0.00
C SER A 242 20.33 5.17 0.73
N ALA A 243 19.93 4.67 1.91
CA ALA A 243 20.59 3.55 2.55
C ALA A 243 20.41 2.27 1.71
N THR A 244 21.45 1.88 0.98
CA THR A 244 21.47 0.69 0.10
C THR A 244 20.88 -0.56 0.76
N LYS A 245 21.09 -0.73 2.07
CA LYS A 245 20.60 -1.90 2.83
C LYS A 245 19.06 -2.01 2.90
N GLU A 246 18.34 -0.92 3.11
CA GLU A 246 16.86 -0.98 3.23
C GLU A 246 16.23 -1.21 1.85
N LYS A 247 16.74 -0.52 0.82
CA LYS A 247 16.34 -0.76 -0.57
C LYS A 247 16.57 -2.22 -0.98
N GLU A 248 17.74 -2.80 -0.70
CA GLU A 248 18.05 -4.21 -0.98
C GLU A 248 17.08 -5.16 -0.26
N ARG A 249 16.68 -4.84 0.98
CA ARG A 249 15.69 -5.62 1.72
C ARG A 249 14.31 -5.56 1.07
N VAL A 250 13.86 -4.36 0.69
CA VAL A 250 12.58 -4.16 -0.03
C VAL A 250 12.57 -4.97 -1.32
N GLU A 251 13.61 -4.84 -2.16
CA GLU A 251 13.73 -5.59 -3.41
C GLU A 251 13.70 -7.11 -3.18
N LYS A 252 14.42 -7.60 -2.16
CA LYS A 252 14.47 -9.01 -1.80
C LYS A 252 13.09 -9.56 -1.40
N TYR A 253 12.37 -8.87 -0.52
CA TYR A 253 11.05 -9.32 -0.07
C TYR A 253 10.03 -9.24 -1.20
N LEU A 254 9.97 -8.12 -1.93
CA LEU A 254 9.06 -7.96 -3.07
C LEU A 254 9.31 -9.01 -4.15
N ASN A 255 10.56 -9.27 -4.53
CA ASN A 255 10.90 -10.31 -5.51
C ASN A 255 10.39 -11.69 -5.08
N THR A 256 10.49 -12.00 -3.78
CA THR A 256 10.02 -13.29 -3.24
C THR A 256 8.51 -13.38 -3.27
N ILE A 257 7.82 -12.33 -2.81
CA ILE A 257 6.36 -12.28 -2.77
C ILE A 257 5.76 -12.25 -4.18
N LEU A 258 6.31 -11.46 -5.10
CA LEU A 258 5.83 -11.40 -6.49
C LEU A 258 5.96 -12.75 -7.22
N LYS A 259 7.01 -13.52 -6.92
CA LYS A 259 7.24 -14.83 -7.57
C LYS A 259 6.42 -15.97 -6.96
N LYS A 260 6.16 -15.92 -5.65
CA LYS A 260 5.61 -17.08 -4.91
C LYS A 260 4.31 -16.79 -4.19
N GLY A 261 3.98 -15.54 -3.93
CA GLY A 261 2.87 -15.11 -3.08
C GLY A 261 1.52 -15.64 -3.56
N CYS A 262 1.28 -15.65 -4.88
CA CYS A 262 -0.01 -16.10 -5.42
C CYS A 262 -0.38 -17.54 -5.01
N SER A 263 0.55 -18.50 -5.10
CA SER A 263 0.27 -19.88 -4.69
C SER A 263 -0.16 -19.98 -3.22
N TYR A 264 0.27 -19.02 -2.39
CA TYR A 264 -0.08 -18.94 -0.97
C TYR A 264 -1.24 -17.96 -0.67
N GLY A 265 -1.90 -17.45 -1.71
CA GLY A 265 -3.02 -16.53 -1.61
C GLY A 265 -2.63 -15.11 -1.18
N VAL A 266 -1.41 -14.69 -1.46
CA VAL A 266 -0.89 -13.34 -1.16
C VAL A 266 -0.77 -12.54 -2.45
N HIS A 267 -1.45 -11.40 -2.50
CA HIS A 267 -1.57 -10.55 -3.67
C HIS A 267 -1.18 -9.12 -3.32
N LEU A 268 -0.47 -8.47 -4.25
CA LEU A 268 0.03 -7.11 -4.08
C LEU A 268 -0.65 -6.20 -5.09
N ILE A 269 -1.14 -5.07 -4.61
CA ILE A 269 -1.64 -3.95 -5.41
C ILE A 269 -0.72 -2.77 -5.08
N LEU A 270 0.18 -2.46 -6.00
CA LEU A 270 1.17 -1.39 -5.87
C LEU A 270 0.67 -0.18 -6.64
N ALA A 271 0.49 0.95 -5.97
CA ALA A 271 -0.03 2.16 -6.58
C ALA A 271 0.98 3.31 -6.47
N THR A 272 1.13 4.10 -7.52
CA THR A 272 2.03 5.27 -7.56
C THR A 272 1.41 6.42 -8.38
N GLN A 273 1.84 7.64 -8.12
CA GLN A 273 1.57 8.78 -9.02
C GLN A 273 2.43 8.78 -10.27
N THR A 274 3.64 8.24 -10.21
CA THR A 274 4.61 8.22 -11.31
C THR A 274 5.56 7.03 -11.19
N MET A 275 5.99 6.50 -12.34
CA MET A 275 7.06 5.51 -12.43
C MET A 275 8.44 6.15 -12.44
N HIS A 276 8.52 7.44 -12.74
CA HIS A 276 9.77 8.17 -12.70
C HIS A 276 10.36 8.16 -11.28
N GLY A 277 11.60 7.70 -11.15
CA GLY A 277 12.26 7.56 -9.85
C GLY A 277 11.62 6.51 -8.93
N ALA A 278 10.73 5.65 -9.43
CA ALA A 278 10.00 4.70 -8.59
C ALA A 278 10.88 3.63 -7.94
N GLY A 279 12.13 3.49 -8.38
CA GLY A 279 13.13 2.58 -7.83
C GLY A 279 12.88 1.09 -8.11
N ILE A 280 11.68 0.73 -8.57
CA ILE A 280 11.32 -0.63 -8.99
C ILE A 280 11.97 -0.97 -10.34
N ASN A 281 12.72 -2.07 -10.36
CA ASN A 281 13.37 -2.54 -11.58
C ASN A 281 12.41 -3.27 -12.53
N ASN A 282 12.78 -3.36 -13.81
CA ASN A 282 11.97 -4.01 -14.86
C ASN A 282 11.72 -5.51 -14.59
N SER A 283 12.62 -6.18 -13.87
CA SER A 283 12.47 -7.59 -13.51
C SER A 283 11.31 -7.82 -12.53
N LEU A 284 11.17 -6.95 -11.52
CA LEU A 284 10.03 -6.94 -10.61
C LEU A 284 8.75 -6.57 -11.36
N MET A 285 8.80 -5.54 -12.21
CA MET A 285 7.64 -5.15 -13.01
C MET A 285 7.15 -6.31 -13.89
N ALA A 286 8.04 -7.08 -14.50
CA ALA A 286 7.67 -8.22 -15.36
C ALA A 286 6.91 -9.33 -14.62
N GLN A 287 6.95 -9.37 -13.28
CA GLN A 287 6.15 -10.29 -12.46
C GLN A 287 4.71 -9.79 -12.20
N ILE A 288 4.40 -8.55 -12.59
CA ILE A 288 3.12 -7.89 -12.34
C ILE A 288 2.34 -7.84 -13.64
N ALA A 289 1.43 -8.81 -13.83
CA ALA A 289 0.64 -8.94 -15.04
C ALA A 289 -0.46 -7.87 -15.16
N ASN A 290 -1.16 -7.57 -14.06
CA ASN A 290 -2.23 -6.59 -14.07
C ASN A 290 -1.67 -5.17 -14.02
N ARG A 291 -2.08 -4.33 -14.97
CA ARG A 291 -1.77 -2.91 -15.05
C ARG A 291 -3.08 -2.13 -15.09
N ILE A 292 -3.17 -1.11 -14.25
CA ILE A 292 -4.25 -0.14 -14.29
C ILE A 292 -3.63 1.24 -14.49
N ALA A 293 -3.85 1.80 -15.66
CA ALA A 293 -3.39 3.13 -16.02
C ALA A 293 -4.54 4.11 -15.93
N LEU A 294 -4.36 5.17 -15.14
CA LEU A 294 -5.24 6.32 -15.07
C LEU A 294 -4.59 7.49 -15.82
N PRO A 295 -5.23 8.66 -15.98
CA PRO A 295 -4.59 9.79 -16.67
C PRO A 295 -3.17 10.05 -16.14
N MET A 296 -2.18 10.03 -17.02
CA MET A 296 -0.75 10.19 -16.72
C MET A 296 -0.01 10.81 -17.91
N ASP A 297 1.30 11.04 -17.79
CA ASP A 297 2.12 11.48 -18.92
C ASP A 297 2.57 10.30 -19.81
N ALA A 298 3.25 10.61 -20.91
CA ALA A 298 3.59 9.62 -21.93
C ALA A 298 4.70 8.68 -21.46
N GLU A 299 5.61 9.18 -20.62
CA GLU A 299 6.71 8.40 -20.08
C GLU A 299 6.19 7.33 -19.12
N ASP A 300 5.29 7.72 -18.21
CA ASP A 300 4.64 6.79 -17.28
C ASP A 300 3.72 5.80 -18.03
N SER A 301 3.02 6.27 -19.06
CA SER A 301 2.17 5.40 -19.90
C SER A 301 3.02 4.33 -20.60
N GLU A 302 4.11 4.73 -21.25
CA GLU A 302 5.02 3.81 -21.93
C GLU A 302 5.64 2.81 -20.94
N SER A 303 6.03 3.26 -19.75
CA SER A 303 6.60 2.40 -18.71
C SER A 303 5.67 1.27 -18.27
N ILE A 304 4.35 1.51 -18.25
CA ILE A 304 3.36 0.59 -17.68
C ILE A 304 2.60 -0.19 -18.74
N LEU A 305 2.31 0.45 -19.86
CA LEU A 305 1.48 -0.06 -20.94
C LEU A 305 2.25 -0.32 -22.25
N SER A 306 3.55 0.02 -22.33
CA SER A 306 4.32 -0.05 -23.59
C SER A 306 3.59 0.66 -24.74
N ASP A 307 2.93 1.76 -24.39
CA ASP A 307 2.06 2.59 -25.24
C ASP A 307 1.77 3.92 -24.52
N ASP A 308 1.48 5.00 -25.24
CA ASP A 308 1.20 6.34 -24.71
C ASP A 308 -0.31 6.64 -24.52
N VAL A 309 -1.17 5.67 -24.80
CA VAL A 309 -2.64 5.77 -24.74
C VAL A 309 -3.21 6.33 -23.42
N ALA A 310 -2.50 6.22 -22.30
CA ALA A 310 -2.98 6.75 -21.02
C ALA A 310 -2.93 8.29 -20.94
N CYS A 311 -2.17 8.96 -21.83
CA CYS A 311 -2.14 10.43 -21.95
C CYS A 311 -3.45 11.04 -22.41
N GLU A 312 -4.20 10.29 -23.21
CA GLU A 312 -5.48 10.74 -23.78
C GLU A 312 -6.65 10.53 -22.82
N LEU A 313 -6.43 9.86 -21.69
CA LEU A 313 -7.48 9.58 -20.72
C LEU A 313 -7.92 10.86 -20.01
N VAL A 314 -9.24 10.97 -19.83
CA VAL A 314 -9.86 12.03 -19.02
C VAL A 314 -10.62 11.40 -17.87
N ARG A 315 -10.70 12.07 -16.72
CA ARG A 315 -11.50 11.57 -15.60
C ARG A 315 -12.97 11.37 -16.00
N PRO A 316 -13.63 10.26 -15.59
CA PRO A 316 -13.15 9.17 -14.73
C PRO A 316 -12.74 7.90 -15.53
N GLU A 317 -11.97 8.04 -16.61
CA GLU A 317 -11.52 6.92 -17.43
C GLU A 317 -10.23 6.27 -16.88
N GLY A 318 -10.04 5.00 -17.25
CA GLY A 318 -8.81 4.24 -17.00
C GLY A 318 -8.62 3.17 -18.08
N ILE A 319 -7.44 2.58 -18.14
CA ILE A 319 -7.14 1.39 -18.95
C ILE A 319 -6.80 0.26 -17.99
N PHE A 320 -7.46 -0.87 -18.16
CA PHE A 320 -7.07 -2.14 -17.57
C PHE A 320 -6.33 -2.98 -18.60
N ASN A 321 -5.22 -3.57 -18.19
CA ASN A 321 -4.48 -4.56 -18.95
C ASN A 321 -4.11 -5.70 -18.00
N ASN A 322 -4.30 -6.95 -18.42
CA ASN A 322 -4.03 -8.14 -17.61
C ASN A 322 -2.87 -9.00 -18.17
N ASN A 323 -2.07 -8.42 -19.07
CA ASN A 323 -1.02 -9.10 -19.82
C ASN A 323 0.26 -8.26 -19.90
N GLY A 324 0.68 -7.71 -18.76
CA GLY A 324 2.00 -7.07 -18.60
C GLY A 324 2.22 -5.80 -19.42
N GLY A 325 1.15 -5.14 -19.86
CA GLY A 325 1.19 -3.94 -20.70
C GLY A 325 0.90 -4.21 -22.19
N HIS A 326 0.83 -5.46 -22.64
CA HIS A 326 0.70 -5.77 -24.06
C HIS A 326 -0.54 -5.11 -24.72
N GLN A 327 -0.32 -4.35 -25.80
CA GLN A 327 -1.31 -3.43 -26.40
C GLN A 327 -2.67 -4.06 -26.75
N LYS A 328 -2.69 -5.33 -27.18
CA LYS A 328 -3.94 -6.03 -27.55
C LYS A 328 -4.88 -6.26 -26.39
N ASP A 329 -4.38 -6.20 -25.17
CA ASP A 329 -5.11 -6.49 -23.93
C ASP A 329 -5.55 -5.21 -23.21
N HIS A 330 -5.32 -4.03 -23.80
CA HIS A 330 -5.82 -2.76 -23.27
C HIS A 330 -7.34 -2.70 -23.36
N THR A 331 -7.98 -2.58 -22.20
CA THR A 331 -9.42 -2.35 -22.07
C THR A 331 -9.64 -0.98 -21.45
N LYS A 332 -10.05 -0.01 -22.26
CA LYS A 332 -10.50 1.30 -21.76
C LYS A 332 -11.83 1.14 -21.01
N MET A 333 -11.89 1.71 -19.82
CA MET A 333 -13.04 1.64 -18.92
C MET A 333 -13.37 2.99 -18.30
N SER A 334 -14.64 3.14 -17.89
CA SER A 334 -15.15 4.22 -17.05
C SER A 334 -15.26 3.73 -15.61
N ILE A 335 -14.67 4.47 -14.67
CA ILE A 335 -14.61 4.14 -13.25
C ILE A 335 -15.73 4.89 -12.52
N PRO A 336 -16.57 4.22 -11.71
CA PRO A 336 -17.61 4.90 -10.95
C PRO A 336 -17.03 5.79 -9.86
N LYS A 337 -17.85 6.71 -9.36
CA LYS A 337 -17.51 7.48 -8.16
C LYS A 337 -17.72 6.61 -6.90
N ALA A 338 -16.70 6.52 -6.06
CA ALA A 338 -16.84 6.02 -4.68
C ALA A 338 -17.68 7.02 -3.85
N PRO A 339 -18.40 6.56 -2.81
CA PRO A 339 -19.11 7.46 -1.91
C PRO A 339 -18.13 8.39 -1.18
N ASP A 340 -18.57 9.60 -0.87
CA ASP A 340 -17.79 10.56 -0.08
C ASP A 340 -17.79 10.20 1.42
N ASP A 341 -18.81 9.48 1.90
CA ASP A 341 -18.91 8.95 3.26
C ASP A 341 -18.95 7.41 3.23
N PHE A 342 -17.96 6.80 3.88
CA PHE A 342 -17.75 5.35 3.96
C PHE A 342 -18.51 4.71 5.14
N THR A 343 -18.97 5.53 6.09
CA THR A 343 -19.58 5.08 7.35
C THR A 343 -20.80 4.17 7.13
N PRO A 344 -21.74 4.45 6.20
CA PRO A 344 -22.89 3.57 5.97
C PRO A 344 -22.47 2.18 5.49
N PHE A 345 -21.47 2.12 4.61
CA PHE A 345 -20.92 0.87 4.09
C PHE A 345 -20.23 0.07 5.20
N ILE A 346 -19.36 0.70 5.99
CA ILE A 346 -18.66 0.04 7.09
C ILE A 346 -19.65 -0.48 8.15
N LYS A 347 -20.68 0.30 8.49
CA LYS A 347 -21.75 -0.15 9.41
C LYS A 347 -22.53 -1.36 8.86
N LYS A 348 -22.80 -1.40 7.56
CA LYS A 348 -23.42 -2.57 6.90
C LYS A 348 -22.51 -3.80 7.07
N ILE A 349 -21.23 -3.67 6.74
CA ILE A 349 -20.23 -4.74 6.88
C ILE A 349 -20.15 -5.25 8.33
N HIS A 350 -20.02 -4.35 9.31
CA HIS A 350 -19.95 -4.70 10.74
C HIS A 350 -21.21 -5.43 11.22
N LYS A 351 -22.39 -4.96 10.82
CA LYS A 351 -23.66 -5.60 11.16
C LYS A 351 -23.72 -7.04 10.64
N GLU A 352 -23.37 -7.24 9.38
CA GLU A 352 -23.40 -8.55 8.73
C GLU A 352 -22.34 -9.50 9.29
N PHE A 353 -21.15 -8.98 9.62
CA PHE A 353 -20.08 -9.73 10.28
C PHE A 353 -20.55 -10.33 11.61
N ASN A 354 -21.19 -9.50 12.45
CA ASN A 354 -21.75 -9.91 13.73
C ASN A 354 -22.92 -10.90 13.56
N GLN A 355 -23.78 -10.70 12.56
CA GLN A 355 -24.91 -11.59 12.29
C GLN A 355 -24.48 -12.98 11.82
N LYS A 356 -23.42 -13.08 11.01
CA LYS A 356 -22.85 -14.37 10.57
C LYS A 356 -21.95 -15.02 11.63
N ASN A 357 -21.68 -14.34 12.74
CA ASN A 357 -20.87 -14.84 13.85
C ASN A 357 -19.48 -15.33 13.39
N LEU A 358 -18.85 -14.56 12.50
CA LEU A 358 -17.53 -14.87 11.96
C LEU A 358 -16.45 -14.73 13.04
N ALA A 359 -15.35 -15.46 12.87
CA ALA A 359 -14.23 -15.41 13.80
C ALA A 359 -13.66 -13.97 13.90
N PRO A 360 -13.43 -13.45 15.11
CA PRO A 360 -12.84 -12.12 15.29
C PRO A 360 -11.52 -11.99 14.54
N ILE A 361 -11.32 -10.85 13.88
CA ILE A 361 -10.09 -10.52 13.18
C ILE A 361 -9.31 -9.55 14.06
N GLU A 362 -8.01 -9.80 14.23
CA GLU A 362 -7.12 -8.83 14.87
C GLU A 362 -6.90 -7.66 13.93
N HIS A 363 -7.28 -6.46 14.35
CA HIS A 363 -7.10 -5.25 13.58
C HIS A 363 -5.92 -4.44 14.11
N LYS A 364 -5.03 -3.99 13.21
CA LYS A 364 -3.91 -3.12 13.55
C LYS A 364 -4.03 -1.78 12.84
N ILE A 365 -3.87 -0.71 13.61
CA ILE A 365 -3.77 0.65 13.10
C ILE A 365 -2.37 1.16 13.41
N TYR A 366 -1.63 1.51 12.37
CA TYR A 366 -0.35 2.18 12.50
C TYR A 366 -0.51 3.61 12.00
N ASN A 367 -0.01 4.57 12.78
CA ASN A 367 0.10 5.96 12.36
C ASN A 367 1.55 6.38 12.59
N GLY A 368 2.31 6.62 11.51
CA GLY A 368 3.72 6.97 11.61
C GLY A 368 3.99 8.36 12.20
N GLU A 369 2.98 9.23 12.29
CA GLU A 369 3.08 10.52 12.98
C GLU A 369 2.85 10.39 14.49
N LYS A 370 2.20 9.30 14.92
CA LYS A 370 1.96 9.05 16.33
C LYS A 370 3.21 8.44 16.96
N ALA A 371 3.89 9.24 17.77
CA ALA A 371 5.00 8.75 18.58
C ALA A 371 4.56 7.54 19.42
N LEU A 372 5.38 6.49 19.42
CA LEU A 372 5.17 5.36 20.31
C LEU A 372 5.39 5.81 21.75
N GLU A 373 4.45 5.43 22.62
CA GLU A 373 4.54 5.76 24.04
C GLU A 373 5.48 4.78 24.75
N MET A 374 6.42 5.34 25.51
CA MET A 374 7.29 4.58 26.39
C MET A 374 6.49 4.09 27.61
N PRO A 375 6.54 2.79 27.97
CA PRO A 375 5.80 2.25 29.10
C PRO A 375 6.45 2.71 30.41
N ASN A 376 5.60 3.02 31.40
CA ASN A 376 6.06 3.53 32.71
C ASN A 376 6.19 2.43 33.78
N THR A 377 6.05 1.14 33.44
CA THR A 377 5.96 0.04 34.41
C THR A 377 6.76 -1.20 33.99
N LEU A 378 7.48 -1.80 34.95
CA LEU A 378 8.09 -3.12 34.81
C LEU A 378 7.08 -4.24 35.06
N LYS A 379 7.20 -5.35 34.33
CA LYS A 379 6.65 -6.64 34.80
C LYS A 379 7.58 -7.15 35.90
N ALA A 380 7.00 -7.43 37.07
CA ALA A 380 7.72 -7.75 38.30
C ALA A 380 8.33 -9.18 38.26
N ASN A 381 9.42 -9.34 37.52
CA ASN A 381 10.48 -10.34 37.71
C ASN A 381 11.49 -10.22 36.55
N GLU A 382 12.80 -10.25 36.85
CA GLU A 382 13.91 -10.57 35.91
C GLU A 382 14.64 -9.44 35.12
N MET A 383 14.93 -8.26 35.70
CA MET A 383 15.92 -7.31 35.10
C MET A 383 15.66 -6.97 33.61
N ARG A 384 14.40 -6.90 33.19
CA ARG A 384 13.97 -6.60 31.82
C ARG A 384 13.55 -5.15 31.69
N LEU A 385 14.24 -4.34 30.88
CA LEU A 385 13.83 -2.98 30.55
C LEU A 385 12.81 -2.99 29.41
N HIS A 386 11.58 -2.61 29.71
CA HIS A 386 10.54 -2.38 28.70
C HIS A 386 10.74 -0.98 28.10
N LEU A 387 11.13 -0.92 26.82
CA LEU A 387 11.41 0.32 26.09
C LEU A 387 10.29 0.69 25.10
N GLY A 388 9.13 0.05 25.21
CA GLY A 388 7.98 0.31 24.35
C GLY A 388 7.69 -0.84 23.41
N LYS A 389 7.28 -0.50 22.19
CA LYS A 389 6.94 -1.46 21.14
C LYS A 389 7.91 -1.32 19.99
N GLU A 390 8.22 -2.42 19.33
CA GLU A 390 8.91 -2.37 18.05
C GLU A 390 8.05 -1.62 17.01
N VAL A 391 8.69 -0.83 16.14
CA VAL A 391 8.03 -0.11 15.04
C VAL A 391 7.82 -1.05 13.86
N ASP A 392 7.20 -2.20 14.12
CA ASP A 392 6.95 -3.25 13.15
C ASP A 392 5.48 -3.68 13.11
N TYR A 393 5.13 -4.56 12.17
CA TYR A 393 3.76 -5.05 12.06
C TYR A 393 3.31 -5.83 13.30
N GLU A 394 4.22 -6.52 13.99
CA GLU A 394 3.86 -7.32 15.16
C GLU A 394 3.62 -6.45 16.40
N GLN A 395 4.29 -5.29 16.51
CA GLN A 395 4.32 -4.40 17.67
C GLN A 395 4.61 -5.18 18.96
N LYS A 396 5.64 -6.04 18.89
CA LYS A 396 6.13 -6.78 20.06
C LYS A 396 6.70 -5.82 21.09
N ASP A 397 6.64 -6.22 22.36
CA ASP A 397 7.30 -5.46 23.43
C ASP A 397 8.80 -5.38 23.09
N LEU A 398 9.33 -4.17 22.97
CA LEU A 398 10.77 -3.95 22.88
C LEU A 398 11.34 -4.08 24.29
N ILE A 399 11.98 -5.22 24.54
CA ILE A 399 12.51 -5.57 25.85
C ILE A 399 14.02 -5.74 25.74
N VAL A 400 14.76 -5.02 26.59
CA VAL A 400 16.20 -5.25 26.81
C VAL A 400 16.36 -6.04 28.09
N GLU A 401 16.76 -7.31 27.97
CA GLU A 401 17.00 -8.17 29.12
C GLU A 401 18.43 -8.01 29.62
N PHE A 402 18.59 -7.81 30.93
CA PHE A 402 19.91 -7.83 31.57
C PHE A 402 20.03 -9.16 32.29
N GLU A 403 20.78 -10.11 31.71
CA GLU A 403 21.05 -11.39 32.35
C GLU A 403 21.87 -11.18 33.63
N SER A 404 21.72 -12.09 34.60
CA SER A 404 22.46 -12.06 35.86
C SER A 404 23.94 -12.35 35.63
N ASN A 405 24.68 -11.33 35.17
CA ASN A 405 25.96 -10.87 35.69
C ASN A 405 26.65 -9.87 34.74
N GLU A 406 26.23 -9.73 33.47
CA GLU A 406 27.07 -9.04 32.45
C GLU A 406 26.24 -8.47 31.29
N SER A 407 25.48 -7.40 31.54
CA SER A 407 24.71 -6.74 30.48
C SER A 407 24.95 -5.24 30.51
N HIS A 408 25.54 -4.72 29.44
CA HIS A 408 25.81 -3.30 29.24
C HIS A 408 24.91 -2.78 28.11
N LEU A 409 24.38 -1.57 28.30
CA LEU A 409 23.55 -0.90 27.30
C LEU A 409 24.24 0.41 26.89
N LEU A 410 24.58 0.52 25.61
CA LEU A 410 25.03 1.77 25.01
C LEU A 410 23.84 2.49 24.39
N VAL A 411 23.67 3.76 24.73
CA VAL A 411 22.66 4.64 24.13
C VAL A 411 23.37 5.70 23.32
N VAL A 412 23.14 5.69 22.02
CA VAL A 412 23.65 6.71 21.10
C VAL A 412 22.51 7.64 20.75
N ASN A 413 22.65 8.94 21.06
CA ASN A 413 21.63 9.93 20.78
C ASN A 413 22.25 11.32 20.57
N GLN A 414 21.83 12.02 19.51
CA GLN A 414 22.22 13.40 19.22
C GLN A 414 21.24 14.44 19.82
N ASP A 415 19.98 14.04 20.08
CA ASP A 415 18.98 14.89 20.73
C ASP A 415 19.08 14.80 22.25
N LEU A 416 19.41 15.92 22.87
CA LEU A 416 19.53 16.08 24.32
C LEU A 416 18.21 15.80 25.04
N ASN A 417 17.07 16.24 24.47
CA ASN A 417 15.77 16.07 25.11
C ASN A 417 15.36 14.60 25.13
N ALA A 418 15.55 13.89 24.01
CA ALA A 418 15.33 12.46 23.93
C ALA A 418 16.27 11.68 24.87
N ARG A 419 17.53 12.09 25.01
CA ARG A 419 18.47 11.51 25.99
C ARG A 419 17.95 11.67 27.42
N ILE A 420 17.55 12.88 27.80
CA ILE A 420 17.02 13.17 29.15
C ILE A 420 15.74 12.38 29.41
N ALA A 421 14.84 12.27 28.44
CA ALA A 421 13.63 11.48 28.56
C ALA A 421 13.95 10.00 28.81
N LEU A 422 14.91 9.44 28.08
CA LEU A 422 15.38 8.07 28.27
C LEU A 422 16.04 7.86 29.64
N MET A 423 16.83 8.82 30.12
CA MET A 423 17.42 8.77 31.46
C MET A 423 16.37 8.77 32.56
N LYS A 424 15.34 9.64 32.45
CA LYS A 424 14.20 9.66 33.38
C LYS A 424 13.47 8.32 33.39
N LEU A 425 13.26 7.74 32.20
CA LEU A 425 12.65 6.42 32.04
C LEU A 425 13.49 5.33 32.72
N PHE A 426 14.79 5.30 32.49
CA PHE A 426 15.69 4.34 33.13
C PHE A 426 15.67 4.46 34.66
N ALA A 427 15.73 5.68 35.19
CA ALA A 427 15.68 5.89 36.64
C ALA A 427 14.36 5.41 37.25
N GLN A 428 13.23 5.66 36.59
CA GLN A 428 11.92 5.13 37.02
C GLN A 428 11.88 3.59 36.98
N ASN A 429 12.43 2.99 35.92
CA ASN A 429 12.51 1.54 35.78
C ASN A 429 13.38 0.92 36.89
N PHE A 430 14.62 1.39 37.09
CA PHE A 430 15.52 0.86 38.11
C PHE A 430 14.97 1.02 39.53
N LYS A 431 14.31 2.14 39.82
CA LYS A 431 13.62 2.35 41.10
C LYS A 431 12.52 1.30 41.32
N THR A 432 11.74 0.99 40.28
CA THR A 432 10.67 -0.02 40.36
C THR A 432 11.24 -1.43 40.55
N ALA A 433 12.43 -1.71 40.02
CA ALA A 433 13.17 -2.96 40.23
C ALA A 433 13.88 -3.05 41.60
N ASN A 434 13.70 -2.06 42.48
CA ASN A 434 14.43 -1.93 43.76
C ASN A 434 15.96 -1.94 43.57
N LYS A 435 16.44 -1.31 42.50
CA LYS A 435 17.87 -1.10 42.22
C LYS A 435 18.26 0.34 42.52
N GLU A 436 19.45 0.51 43.08
CA GLU A 436 20.06 1.81 43.34
C GLU A 436 20.70 2.35 42.07
N LEU A 437 20.31 3.56 41.64
CA LEU A 437 20.91 4.22 40.49
C LEU A 437 22.10 5.09 40.92
N LEU A 438 23.29 4.74 40.42
CA LEU A 438 24.52 5.54 40.55
C LEU A 438 24.73 6.32 39.26
N PHE A 439 24.60 7.64 39.32
CA PHE A 439 24.78 8.50 38.15
C PHE A 439 26.14 9.20 38.17
N TYR A 440 26.94 8.95 37.15
CA TYR A 440 28.25 9.58 36.95
C TYR A 440 28.20 10.60 35.80
N ASN A 441 28.66 11.81 36.09
CA ASN A 441 28.63 12.97 35.19
C ASN A 441 29.73 13.95 35.59
N ALA A 442 30.98 13.62 35.22
CA ALA A 442 32.15 14.40 35.59
C ALA A 442 32.34 15.64 34.71
N GLU A 443 32.02 15.56 33.42
CA GLU A 443 32.10 16.68 32.48
C GLU A 443 30.99 17.71 32.68
N LYS A 444 29.98 17.39 33.49
CA LYS A 444 28.91 18.33 33.90
C LYS A 444 28.11 18.87 32.71
N ARG A 445 27.93 18.07 31.65
CA ARG A 445 27.22 18.48 30.42
C ARG A 445 25.74 18.75 30.67
N LEU A 446 25.13 18.01 31.60
CA LEU A 446 23.71 18.13 31.97
C LEU A 446 23.42 19.10 33.13
N VAL A 447 24.32 20.04 33.46
CA VAL A 447 24.17 20.92 34.64
C VAL A 447 22.86 21.70 34.65
N ARG A 448 22.37 22.14 33.48
CA ARG A 448 21.15 22.94 33.37
C ARG A 448 19.89 22.11 33.64
N GLU A 449 19.99 20.80 33.48
CA GLU A 449 18.89 19.84 33.55
C GLU A 449 18.91 19.03 34.86
N LEU A 450 19.96 19.20 35.69
CA LEU A 450 20.13 18.50 36.97
C LEU A 450 18.94 18.66 37.92
N ASP A 451 18.35 19.85 38.01
CA ASP A 451 17.22 20.07 38.91
C ASP A 451 15.97 19.33 38.46
N GLU A 452 15.83 19.05 37.17
CA GLU A 452 14.75 18.22 36.65
C GLU A 452 15.04 16.71 36.81
N LEU A 453 16.30 16.31 36.58
CA LEU A 453 16.78 14.94 36.79
C LEU A 453 16.69 14.51 38.26
N LYS A 454 16.98 15.41 39.21
CA LYS A 454 16.82 15.15 40.66
C LYS A 454 15.40 14.79 41.06
N LYS A 455 14.39 15.39 40.40
CA LYS A 455 12.96 15.02 40.62
C LYS A 455 12.69 13.55 40.30
N HIS A 456 13.56 12.94 39.48
CA HIS A 456 13.51 11.54 39.06
C HIS A 456 14.56 10.67 39.77
N HIS A 457 15.13 11.13 40.90
CA HIS A 457 16.12 10.41 41.71
C HIS A 457 17.47 10.21 41.00
N ILE A 458 17.76 11.01 39.98
CA ILE A 458 19.04 11.00 39.28
C ILE A 458 19.90 12.10 39.89
N THR A 459 20.83 11.71 40.77
CA THR A 459 21.73 12.67 41.45
C THR A 459 23.18 12.33 41.11
N PRO A 460 23.98 13.30 40.63
CA PRO A 460 25.39 13.06 40.31
C PRO A 460 26.19 12.67 41.54
N MET A 461 26.95 11.59 41.43
CA MET A 461 27.94 11.19 42.41
C MET A 461 29.04 12.26 42.49
N GLN A 462 29.44 12.62 43.71
CA GLN A 462 30.53 13.57 43.96
C GLN A 462 31.90 12.88 44.06
N SER A 463 31.90 11.54 44.22
CA SER A 463 33.11 10.74 44.37
C SER A 463 33.82 10.53 43.03
N PRO A 464 35.16 10.38 43.03
CA PRO A 464 35.89 9.94 41.84
C PRO A 464 35.33 8.63 41.30
N LEU A 465 35.38 8.45 39.97
CA LEU A 465 34.81 7.30 39.26
C LEU A 465 35.23 5.95 39.87
N GLY A 466 36.48 5.88 40.34
CA GLY A 466 37.02 4.68 40.97
C GLY A 466 36.22 4.21 42.19
N SER A 467 35.76 5.13 43.04
CA SER A 467 34.96 4.82 44.23
C SER A 467 33.49 4.54 43.87
N VAL A 468 32.99 5.18 42.80
CA VAL A 468 31.64 4.91 42.27
C VAL A 468 31.56 3.49 41.74
N LEU A 469 32.61 3.00 41.06
CA LEU A 469 32.69 1.62 40.59
C LEU A 469 32.66 0.60 41.72
N ASP A 470 33.43 0.82 42.79
CA ASP A 470 33.45 -0.10 43.93
C ASP A 470 32.05 -0.23 44.56
N THR A 471 31.26 0.86 44.51
CA THR A 471 29.85 0.88 44.91
C THR A 471 28.96 0.16 43.88
N ALA A 472 29.20 0.37 42.59
CA ALA A 472 28.44 -0.21 41.49
C ALA A 472 28.62 -1.74 41.36
N MET A 473 29.70 -2.31 41.91
CA MET A 473 29.92 -3.76 41.97
C MET A 473 28.93 -4.47 42.90
N ASN A 474 28.09 -3.74 43.64
CA ASN A 474 26.98 -4.31 44.38
C ASN A 474 25.89 -4.81 43.40
N PRO A 475 25.42 -6.07 43.51
CA PRO A 475 24.39 -6.62 42.62
C PRO A 475 23.04 -5.87 42.65
N ASN A 476 22.81 -4.97 43.61
CA ASN A 476 21.63 -4.13 43.69
C ASN A 476 21.79 -2.71 43.13
N SER A 477 22.91 -2.42 42.46
CA SER A 477 23.19 -1.09 41.93
C SER A 477 23.24 -1.11 40.39
N VAL A 478 22.95 0.04 39.78
CA VAL A 478 23.07 0.28 38.34
C VAL A 478 23.90 1.54 38.14
N LEU A 479 24.96 1.44 37.32
CA LEU A 479 25.79 2.57 36.96
C LEU A 479 25.32 3.17 35.63
N MET A 480 24.95 4.45 35.65
CA MET A 480 24.63 5.24 34.47
C MET A 480 25.71 6.32 34.29
N ILE A 481 26.37 6.31 33.13
CA ILE A 481 27.45 7.24 32.79
C ILE A 481 26.92 8.18 31.70
N ASP A 482 27.06 9.49 31.90
CA ASP A 482 26.49 10.51 30.99
C ASP A 482 27.16 10.50 29.60
N ASN A 483 28.47 10.24 29.55
CA ASN A 483 29.26 10.37 28.32
C ASN A 483 30.26 9.22 28.13
N LEU A 484 30.44 8.78 26.88
CA LEU A 484 31.37 7.70 26.55
C LEU A 484 32.83 8.09 26.81
N ASN A 485 33.20 9.37 26.66
CA ASN A 485 34.57 9.80 26.98
C ASN A 485 34.88 9.68 28.48
N GLU A 486 33.89 9.87 29.35
CA GLU A 486 34.03 9.63 30.80
C GLU A 486 34.24 8.14 31.09
N ALA A 487 33.66 7.27 30.25
CA ALA A 487 33.85 5.84 30.36
C ALA A 487 35.25 5.38 29.89
N LYS A 488 35.97 6.17 29.07
CA LYS A 488 37.35 5.81 28.66
C LYS A 488 38.32 5.73 29.84
N GLU A 489 38.12 6.51 30.89
CA GLU A 489 38.92 6.40 32.13
C GLU A 489 38.73 5.05 32.85
N LEU A 490 37.62 4.33 32.60
CA LEU A 490 37.34 3.00 33.16
C LEU A 490 38.16 1.89 32.51
N HIS A 491 38.51 2.10 31.24
CA HIS A 491 39.14 1.10 30.38
C HIS A 491 40.44 0.55 31.00
N ASP A 492 41.19 1.39 31.71
CA ASP A 492 42.51 1.03 32.22
C ASP A 492 42.50 0.51 33.68
N LYS A 493 41.32 0.32 34.29
CA LYS A 493 41.18 -0.11 35.70
C LYS A 493 41.10 -1.65 35.83
N ILE A 494 41.82 -2.22 36.80
CA ILE A 494 41.85 -3.66 37.10
C ILE A 494 40.50 -4.11 37.68
N GLY A 495 39.96 -5.26 37.22
CA GLY A 495 38.70 -5.84 37.70
C GLY A 495 37.44 -5.47 36.89
N VAL A 496 37.60 -4.67 35.83
CA VAL A 496 36.51 -4.13 35.00
C VAL A 496 36.66 -4.60 33.54
N GLU A 497 37.34 -5.74 33.34
CA GLU A 497 37.84 -6.25 32.06
C GLU A 497 36.76 -6.44 30.98
N LYS A 498 35.54 -6.81 31.39
CA LYS A 498 34.42 -7.01 30.45
C LYS A 498 33.77 -5.70 30.02
N LEU A 499 33.64 -4.73 30.93
CA LEU A 499 33.19 -3.38 30.59
C LEU A 499 34.24 -2.67 29.72
N ARG A 500 35.54 -2.90 29.97
CA ARG A 500 36.62 -2.46 29.09
C ARG A 500 36.42 -2.98 27.67
N SER A 501 36.25 -4.29 27.49
CA SER A 501 36.02 -4.90 26.17
C SER A 501 34.76 -4.37 25.47
N PHE A 502 33.70 -4.07 26.24
CA PHE A 502 32.50 -3.43 25.71
C PHE A 502 32.76 -1.99 25.23
N LEU A 503 33.46 -1.20 26.03
CA LEU A 503 33.79 0.20 25.72
C LEU A 503 34.78 0.33 24.54
N GLU A 504 35.73 -0.59 24.40
CA GLU A 504 36.61 -0.69 23.22
C GLU A 504 35.77 -0.84 21.94
N LYS A 505 34.87 -1.83 21.91
CA LYS A 505 33.96 -2.05 20.77
C LYS A 505 33.02 -0.87 20.53
N ALA A 506 32.53 -0.21 21.58
CA ALA A 506 31.67 0.96 21.44
C ALA A 506 32.41 2.13 20.79
N THR A 507 33.66 2.36 21.20
CA THR A 507 34.50 3.46 20.69
C THR A 507 34.96 3.20 19.26
N ASP A 508 35.21 1.94 18.88
CA ASP A 508 35.56 1.57 17.50
C ASP A 508 34.40 1.74 16.49
N ASN A 509 33.16 1.88 16.98
CA ASN A 509 31.95 2.07 16.16
C ASN A 509 31.44 3.52 16.13
N GLU A 510 32.03 4.45 16.89
CA GLU A 510 31.89 5.90 16.69
C GLU A 510 32.69 6.36 15.46
#